data_AF-A0A479ZPQ2-F1
#
_entry.id   AF-A0A479ZPQ2-F1
#
_cell.length_a   1.000
_cell.length_b   1.000
_cell.length_c   1.000
_cell.angle_alpha   90.00
_cell.angle_beta   90.00
_cell.angle_gamma   90.00
#
_symmetry.space_group_name_H-M   'P 1'
#
loop_
_entity.id
_entity.type
_entity.pdbx_description
1 polymer ?
#
loop_
_entity_poly.entity_id
_entity_poly.type
_entity_poly.pdbx_seq_one_letter_code
_entity_poly.pdbx_strand_id
1 'polypeptide(L)'
;MNSNHESVSELTLEYYINLGRQYYQGQNWEAAINNYLRALELQPDYFGTYYALGYSYFQDGQWEKAIANYLKATELKPDLIDCYQNLGYAYIKLGQGYQALEYYNQLLTFEGAILYPPHNYLREMLIQWQSINFSEISHNSDRKIIKIFQADPGLYSMLNRLSSGYQKQVFSRLQEQGIEVTEDQTEADIIISQYIVLLESFARQYKQQKKYLLYTEEPRFDLNFESKVNIDGVEINIMNIYTGDVFVNNYHLCIWRGNVFSQPLQFFTDDDFGRPKHRKIAALMSKNPVAGFTTLVREGKSIDLYNLRNQIALEGHQLGKVDIYGNGWEIGITIENSRDGDWTTRKFEILQDYHFNLCFENTIAPYYCTEKIWDAIIGGCLPIYYGGKDATIYQDFPRNSFLDYSDFEHPRELFQYIENMTFLEYKQRLNLCIETFNRVGEILRNHDFYIPQRADNLAEKIRSIVF
;
A
#
# COMPACT_ATOMS: atom_id res chain seq x y z
N MET A 1 -0.40 69.46 -28.12
CA MET A 1 -0.63 68.85 -26.79
C MET A 1 -1.47 67.61 -27.01
N ASN A 2 -0.87 66.44 -26.87
CA ASN A 2 -1.43 65.25 -26.22
C ASN A 2 -0.36 64.17 -26.33
N SER A 3 0.38 64.08 -25.24
CA SER A 3 1.40 63.08 -24.97
C SER A 3 0.77 61.69 -24.93
N ASN A 4 1.24 60.82 -25.82
CA ASN A 4 1.19 59.38 -25.66
C ASN A 4 1.95 59.01 -24.38
N HIS A 5 1.22 58.85 -23.28
CA HIS A 5 1.62 58.00 -22.17
C HIS A 5 0.63 56.84 -22.14
N GLU A 6 0.90 55.80 -22.94
CA GLU A 6 0.42 54.47 -22.62
C GLU A 6 1.00 54.13 -21.25
N SER A 7 0.13 54.11 -20.25
CA SER A 7 0.44 53.65 -18.91
C SER A 7 0.89 52.19 -19.02
N VAL A 8 2.16 51.92 -18.76
CA VAL A 8 2.64 50.63 -18.28
C VAL A 8 1.76 50.29 -17.09
N SER A 9 0.80 49.38 -17.25
CA SER A 9 -0.18 49.07 -16.21
C SER A 9 0.56 48.53 -15.00
N GLU A 10 0.39 49.16 -13.84
CA GLU A 10 0.75 48.54 -12.56
C GLU A 10 0.07 47.18 -12.48
N LEU A 11 0.84 46.10 -12.62
CA LEU A 11 0.33 44.75 -12.45
C LEU A 11 -0.05 44.60 -10.98
N THR A 12 -1.35 44.42 -10.73
CA THR A 12 -1.91 44.44 -9.38
C THR A 12 -1.64 43.12 -8.65
N LEU A 13 -1.78 43.12 -7.32
CA LEU A 13 -1.77 41.92 -6.50
C LEU A 13 -2.72 40.83 -7.07
N GLU A 14 -3.93 41.24 -7.43
CA GLU A 14 -4.97 40.36 -7.94
C GLU A 14 -4.58 39.72 -9.28
N TYR A 15 -3.84 40.44 -10.13
CA TYR A 15 -3.30 39.88 -11.37
C TYR A 15 -2.37 38.71 -11.09
N TYR A 16 -1.38 38.89 -10.21
CA TYR A 16 -0.42 37.83 -9.89
C TYR A 16 -1.05 36.64 -9.16
N ILE A 17 -2.02 36.89 -8.26
CA ILE A 17 -2.79 35.82 -7.61
C ILE A 17 -3.57 35.01 -8.66
N ASN A 18 -4.24 35.67 -9.59
CA ASN A 18 -5.03 34.98 -10.61
C ASN A 18 -4.16 34.21 -11.59
N LEU A 19 -3.01 34.76 -11.99
CA LEU A 19 -2.06 34.07 -12.86
C LEU A 19 -1.42 32.86 -12.15
N GLY A 20 -1.07 33.01 -10.87
CA GLY A 20 -0.64 31.90 -10.02
C GLY A 20 -1.69 30.79 -9.94
N ARG A 21 -2.98 31.15 -9.79
CA ARG A 21 -4.09 30.20 -9.78
C ARG A 21 -4.27 29.47 -11.12
N GLN A 22 -4.07 30.15 -12.24
CA GLN A 22 -4.14 29.52 -13.56
C GLN A 22 -3.03 28.48 -13.75
N TYR A 23 -1.79 28.81 -13.41
CA TYR A 23 -0.68 27.86 -13.48
C TYR A 23 -0.86 26.69 -12.51
N TYR A 24 -1.37 26.98 -11.31
CA TYR A 24 -1.77 25.97 -10.33
C TYR A 24 -2.79 24.98 -10.91
N GLN A 25 -3.84 25.47 -11.57
CA GLN A 25 -4.85 24.60 -12.22
C GLN A 25 -4.25 23.77 -13.36
N GLY A 26 -3.25 24.32 -14.05
CA GLY A 26 -2.47 23.61 -15.06
C GLY A 26 -1.36 22.71 -14.51
N GLN A 27 -1.25 22.54 -13.19
CA GLN A 27 -0.20 21.77 -12.50
C GLN A 27 1.24 22.23 -12.80
N ASN A 28 1.41 23.48 -13.26
CA ASN A 28 2.72 24.09 -13.42
C ASN A 28 3.10 24.80 -12.11
N TRP A 29 3.63 24.02 -11.17
CA TRP A 29 3.90 24.47 -9.81
C TRP A 29 4.98 25.56 -9.75
N GLU A 30 6.04 25.44 -10.54
CA GLU A 30 7.10 26.44 -10.62
C GLU A 30 6.56 27.81 -11.06
N ALA A 31 5.75 27.85 -12.12
CA ALA A 31 5.14 29.09 -12.59
C ALA A 31 4.13 29.64 -11.57
N ALA A 32 3.37 28.78 -10.89
CA ALA A 32 2.47 29.19 -9.82
C ALA A 32 3.23 29.84 -8.66
N ILE A 33 4.32 29.20 -8.19
CA ILE A 33 5.20 29.69 -7.13
C ILE A 33 5.75 31.07 -7.49
N ASN A 34 6.30 31.24 -8.70
CA ASN A 34 6.87 32.52 -9.13
C ASN A 34 5.85 33.66 -9.11
N ASN A 35 4.62 33.39 -9.56
CA ASN A 35 3.55 34.39 -9.54
C ASN A 35 3.07 34.71 -8.12
N TYR A 36 2.94 33.72 -7.24
CA TYR A 36 2.59 33.99 -5.85
C TYR A 36 3.71 34.72 -5.09
N LEU A 37 4.98 34.49 -5.41
CA LEU A 37 6.10 35.29 -4.86
C LEU A 37 5.99 36.76 -5.27
N ARG A 38 5.63 37.06 -6.53
CA ARG A 38 5.33 38.43 -6.98
C ARG A 38 4.13 39.04 -6.26
N ALA A 39 3.10 38.24 -5.98
CA ALA A 39 1.98 38.69 -5.17
C ALA A 39 2.42 39.06 -3.74
N LEU A 40 3.34 38.31 -3.13
CA LEU A 40 3.90 38.66 -1.81
C LEU A 40 4.77 39.91 -1.83
N GLU A 41 5.48 40.21 -2.93
CA GLU A 41 6.22 41.47 -3.06
C GLU A 41 5.28 42.69 -2.98
N LEU A 42 4.04 42.56 -3.47
CA LEU A 42 3.04 43.62 -3.47
C LEU A 42 2.24 43.68 -2.16
N GLN A 43 1.91 42.53 -1.58
CA GLN A 43 1.24 42.45 -0.28
C GLN A 43 1.86 41.33 0.58
N PRO A 44 2.85 41.67 1.42
CA PRO A 44 3.56 40.69 2.23
C PRO A 44 2.71 39.98 3.27
N ASP A 45 1.62 40.59 3.76
CA ASP A 45 0.83 40.06 4.88
C ASP A 45 -0.49 39.39 4.43
N TYR A 46 -0.59 38.97 3.17
CA TYR A 46 -1.80 38.28 2.69
C TYR A 46 -1.72 36.77 2.90
N PHE A 47 -2.47 36.27 3.90
CA PHE A 47 -2.49 34.84 4.27
C PHE A 47 -2.81 33.91 3.09
N GLY A 48 -3.68 34.34 2.17
CA GLY A 48 -4.11 33.55 1.02
C GLY A 48 -2.98 33.23 0.05
N THR A 49 -2.04 34.15 -0.14
CA THR A 49 -0.85 33.92 -0.97
C THR A 49 0.11 32.93 -0.30
N TYR A 50 0.31 33.04 1.01
CA TYR A 50 1.12 32.06 1.76
C TYR A 50 0.51 30.66 1.73
N TYR A 51 -0.81 30.53 1.89
CA TYR A 51 -1.48 29.23 1.74
C TYR A 51 -1.26 28.64 0.35
N ALA A 52 -1.44 29.45 -0.70
CA ALA A 52 -1.26 29.00 -2.08
C ALA A 52 0.20 28.63 -2.41
N LEU A 53 1.17 29.36 -1.86
CA LEU A 53 2.59 29.01 -1.94
C LEU A 53 2.88 27.70 -1.21
N GLY A 54 2.36 27.55 0.02
CA GLY A 54 2.52 26.33 0.80
C GLY A 54 2.05 25.11 0.03
N TYR A 55 0.87 25.22 -0.59
CA TYR A 55 0.34 24.15 -1.43
C TYR A 55 1.17 23.91 -2.68
N SER A 56 1.57 24.96 -3.39
CA SER A 56 2.35 24.80 -4.62
C SER A 56 3.71 24.16 -4.35
N TYR A 57 4.40 24.57 -3.27
CA TYR A 57 5.63 23.91 -2.83
C TYR A 57 5.41 22.46 -2.38
N PHE A 58 4.27 22.17 -1.74
CA PHE A 58 3.94 20.81 -1.35
C PHE A 58 3.82 19.89 -2.58
N GLN A 59 3.11 20.33 -3.62
CA GLN A 59 2.94 19.57 -4.86
C GLN A 59 4.26 19.43 -5.63
N ASP A 60 5.12 20.43 -5.54
CA ASP A 60 6.46 20.42 -6.13
C ASP A 60 7.49 19.59 -5.33
N GLY A 61 7.08 18.97 -4.20
CA GLY A 61 7.95 18.14 -3.37
C GLY A 61 8.86 18.91 -2.40
N GLN A 62 8.75 20.23 -2.33
CA GLN A 62 9.55 21.09 -1.45
C GLN A 62 8.86 21.28 -0.08
N TRP A 63 8.77 20.21 0.70
CA TRP A 63 7.89 20.14 1.88
C TRP A 63 8.30 21.08 3.02
N GLU A 64 9.58 21.36 3.23
CA GLU A 64 10.04 22.32 4.24
C GLU A 64 9.60 23.75 3.90
N LYS A 65 9.65 24.12 2.61
CA LYS A 65 9.12 25.42 2.14
C LYS A 65 7.60 25.46 2.25
N ALA A 66 6.94 24.33 1.97
CA ALA A 66 5.50 24.22 2.17
C ALA A 66 5.11 24.51 3.63
N ILE A 67 5.78 23.86 4.58
CA ILE A 67 5.58 24.06 6.02
C ILE A 67 5.80 25.52 6.40
N ALA A 68 6.93 26.13 6.01
CA ALA A 68 7.22 27.52 6.34
C ALA A 68 6.10 28.48 5.88
N ASN A 69 5.57 28.26 4.67
CA ASN A 69 4.48 29.08 4.12
C ASN A 69 3.15 28.80 4.80
N TYR A 70 2.81 27.54 5.08
CA TYR A 70 1.60 27.22 5.83
C TYR A 70 1.63 27.79 7.26
N LEU A 71 2.77 27.72 7.95
CA LEU A 71 2.96 28.33 9.27
C LEU A 71 2.73 29.84 9.23
N LYS A 72 3.29 30.51 8.21
CA LYS A 72 3.06 31.95 8.02
C LYS A 72 1.59 32.26 7.72
N ALA A 73 0.91 31.42 6.94
CA ALA A 73 -0.53 31.56 6.71
C ALA A 73 -1.34 31.39 8.01
N THR A 74 -1.00 30.43 8.87
CA THR A 74 -1.66 30.24 10.18
C THR A 74 -1.33 31.35 11.18
N GLU A 75 -0.15 31.97 11.10
CA GLU A 75 0.19 33.14 11.92
C GLU A 75 -0.70 34.35 11.57
N LEU A 76 -0.90 34.58 10.27
CA LEU A 76 -1.74 35.67 9.76
C LEU A 76 -3.24 35.38 9.89
N LYS A 77 -3.63 34.11 9.79
CA LYS A 77 -5.00 33.63 9.92
C LYS A 77 -5.07 32.32 10.71
N PRO A 78 -5.24 32.40 12.04
CA PRO A 78 -5.20 31.22 12.92
C PRO A 78 -6.32 30.21 12.74
N ASP A 79 -7.46 30.57 12.15
CA ASP A 79 -8.64 29.73 11.96
C ASP A 79 -8.68 29.04 10.58
N LEU A 80 -7.55 28.99 9.86
CA LEU A 80 -7.47 28.36 8.55
C LEU A 80 -7.32 26.84 8.67
N ILE A 81 -8.45 26.14 8.89
CA ILE A 81 -8.53 24.68 9.10
C ILE A 81 -7.73 23.89 8.06
N ASP A 82 -7.84 24.22 6.77
CA ASP A 82 -7.13 23.54 5.69
C ASP A 82 -5.60 23.61 5.82
N CYS A 83 -5.05 24.69 6.39
CA CYS A 83 -3.62 24.80 6.66
C CYS A 83 -3.16 23.75 7.65
N TYR A 84 -3.88 23.54 8.75
CA TYR A 84 -3.48 22.58 9.79
C TYR A 84 -3.43 21.15 9.26
N GLN A 85 -4.39 20.77 8.41
CA GLN A 85 -4.38 19.47 7.75
C GLN A 85 -3.18 19.33 6.80
N ASN A 86 -2.91 20.37 6.00
CA ASN A 86 -1.79 20.37 5.06
C ASN A 86 -0.42 20.41 5.76
N LEU A 87 -0.32 21.10 6.90
CA LEU A 87 0.85 21.07 7.78
C LEU A 87 1.08 19.66 8.29
N GLY A 88 0.05 19.03 8.87
CA GLY A 88 0.16 17.66 9.36
C GLY A 88 0.62 16.69 8.27
N TYR A 89 0.12 16.85 7.05
CA TYR A 89 0.53 16.01 5.93
C TYR A 89 1.95 16.32 5.42
N ALA A 90 2.37 17.58 5.40
CA ALA A 90 3.74 17.97 5.06
C ALA A 90 4.76 17.43 6.07
N TYR A 91 4.42 17.46 7.36
CA TYR A 91 5.22 16.82 8.40
C TYR A 91 5.30 15.30 8.23
N ILE A 92 4.21 14.63 7.84
CA ILE A 92 4.25 13.21 7.46
C ILE A 92 5.22 12.96 6.28
N LYS A 93 5.23 13.83 5.27
CA LYS A 93 6.17 13.69 4.13
C LYS A 93 7.63 13.80 4.55
N LEU A 94 7.91 14.54 5.63
CA LEU A 94 9.24 14.64 6.23
C LEU A 94 9.55 13.56 7.28
N GLY A 95 8.65 12.60 7.51
CA GLY A 95 8.81 11.58 8.56
C GLY A 95 8.63 12.12 9.99
N GLN A 96 8.08 13.33 10.15
CA GLN A 96 7.95 14.05 11.41
C GLN A 96 6.55 13.81 12.03
N GLY A 97 6.32 12.58 12.48
CA GLY A 97 5.01 12.11 12.97
C GLY A 97 4.48 12.84 14.21
N TYR A 98 5.34 13.23 15.15
CA TYR A 98 4.93 13.99 16.34
C TYR A 98 4.34 15.34 15.98
N GLN A 99 5.08 16.11 15.16
CA GLN A 99 4.61 17.40 14.67
C GLN A 99 3.33 17.23 13.86
N ALA A 100 3.27 16.19 13.01
CA ALA A 100 2.05 15.92 12.25
C ALA A 100 0.82 15.72 13.15
N LEU A 101 0.98 14.96 14.24
CA LEU A 101 -0.09 14.73 15.19
C LEU A 101 -0.50 16.01 15.93
N GLU A 102 0.46 16.85 16.31
CA GLU A 102 0.19 18.14 16.94
C GLU A 102 -0.74 19.00 16.07
N TYR A 103 -0.44 19.15 14.78
CA TYR A 103 -1.27 19.95 13.87
C TYR A 103 -2.63 19.31 13.59
N TYR A 104 -2.71 17.98 13.48
CA TYR A 104 -4.00 17.30 13.36
C TYR A 104 -4.86 17.43 14.63
N ASN A 105 -4.25 17.40 15.82
CA ASN A 105 -4.96 17.64 17.08
C ASN A 105 -5.42 19.09 17.20
N GLN A 106 -4.56 20.04 16.83
CA GLN A 106 -4.88 21.45 16.84
C GLN A 106 -6.06 21.76 15.90
N LEU A 107 -6.10 21.16 14.71
CA LEU A 107 -7.23 21.27 13.80
C LEU A 107 -8.56 20.92 14.48
N LEU A 108 -8.61 19.83 15.25
CA LEU A 108 -9.84 19.36 15.90
C LEU A 108 -10.27 20.22 17.11
N THR A 109 -9.48 21.22 17.49
CA THR A 109 -9.90 22.19 18.52
C THR A 109 -10.81 23.29 17.95
N PHE A 110 -10.84 23.48 16.63
CA PHE A 110 -11.72 24.46 15.99
C PHE A 110 -13.16 23.92 15.89
N GLU A 111 -14.13 24.78 16.19
CA GLU A 111 -15.56 24.42 16.17
C GLU A 111 -16.01 23.96 14.77
N GLY A 112 -16.59 22.76 14.69
CA GLY A 112 -17.06 22.18 13.43
C GLY A 112 -15.98 21.63 12.50
N ALA A 113 -14.71 21.65 12.91
CA ALA A 113 -13.62 21.11 12.11
C ALA A 113 -13.66 19.58 12.05
N ILE A 114 -13.43 19.04 10.85
CA ILE A 114 -13.29 17.60 10.61
C ILE A 114 -12.00 17.33 9.85
N LEU A 115 -11.28 16.28 10.23
CA LEU A 115 -10.21 15.73 9.42
C LEU A 115 -10.82 14.91 8.28
N TYR A 116 -10.33 15.13 7.06
CA TYR A 116 -10.71 14.28 5.94
C TYR A 116 -10.30 12.83 6.23
N PRO A 117 -11.09 11.81 5.82
CA PRO A 117 -10.92 10.43 6.28
C PRO A 117 -9.49 9.88 6.19
N PRO A 118 -8.71 10.12 5.11
CA PRO A 118 -7.31 9.69 5.04
C PRO A 118 -6.42 10.32 6.12
N HIS A 119 -6.62 11.60 6.44
CA HIS A 119 -5.85 12.30 7.46
C HIS A 119 -6.30 11.93 8.87
N ASN A 120 -7.60 11.70 9.08
CA ASN A 120 -8.10 11.21 10.36
C ASN A 120 -7.50 9.84 10.69
N TYR A 121 -7.43 8.98 9.69
CA TYR A 121 -6.77 7.68 9.82
C TYR A 121 -5.28 7.79 10.15
N LEU A 122 -4.55 8.70 9.47
CA LEU A 122 -3.15 9.00 9.82
C LEU A 122 -3.02 9.49 11.27
N ARG A 123 -3.92 10.38 11.72
CA ARG A 123 -3.95 10.90 13.08
C ARG A 123 -4.16 9.80 14.11
N GLU A 124 -5.19 8.96 13.95
CA GLU A 124 -5.48 7.85 14.86
C GLU A 124 -4.30 6.89 14.97
N MET A 125 -3.63 6.62 13.85
CA MET A 125 -2.42 5.80 13.80
C MET A 125 -1.25 6.44 14.56
N LEU A 126 -1.05 7.77 14.45
CA LEU A 126 -0.03 8.50 15.21
C LEU A 126 -0.33 8.54 16.72
N ILE A 127 -1.59 8.70 17.13
CA ILE A 127 -2.00 8.64 18.55
C ILE A 127 -1.68 7.27 19.13
N GLN A 128 -2.05 6.23 18.39
CA GLN A 128 -1.76 4.87 18.78
C GLN A 128 -0.25 4.66 18.89
N TRP A 129 0.54 5.19 17.95
CA TRP A 129 2.00 5.16 17.96
C TRP A 129 2.64 5.86 19.18
N GLN A 130 2.09 6.99 19.65
CA GLN A 130 2.58 7.67 20.86
C GLN A 130 2.16 7.01 22.17
N SER A 131 1.02 6.31 22.18
CA SER A 131 0.49 5.69 23.40
C SER A 131 1.26 4.44 23.85
N ILE A 132 2.25 4.00 23.08
CA ILE A 132 3.04 2.82 23.37
C ILE A 132 4.17 3.19 24.32
N ASN A 133 4.13 2.60 25.52
CA ASN A 133 5.18 2.73 26.49
C ASN A 133 6.36 1.81 26.13
N PHE A 134 7.45 2.37 25.61
CA PHE A 134 8.69 1.62 25.29
C PHE A 134 9.51 1.25 26.53
N SER A 135 9.18 1.81 27.71
CA SER A 135 9.98 1.66 28.92
C SER A 135 9.68 0.41 29.76
N GLU A 136 8.68 -0.38 29.37
CA GLU A 136 8.17 -1.47 30.23
C GLU A 136 8.80 -2.85 30.02
N ILE A 137 9.93 -2.96 29.34
CA ILE A 137 10.64 -4.24 29.22
C ILE A 137 12.14 -4.01 29.42
N SER A 138 12.58 -4.06 30.68
CA SER A 138 14.00 -4.05 31.02
C SER A 138 14.63 -5.37 30.58
N HIS A 139 15.78 -5.34 29.90
CA HIS A 139 16.71 -6.47 29.97
C HIS A 139 18.19 -6.11 29.92
N ASN A 140 18.91 -7.05 30.51
CA ASN A 140 20.30 -7.09 30.87
C ASN A 140 21.02 -7.91 29.77
N SER A 141 21.78 -7.28 28.88
CA SER A 141 22.70 -8.01 28.00
C SER A 141 23.85 -7.11 27.51
N ASP A 142 25.08 -7.65 27.49
CA ASP A 142 26.30 -7.01 26.96
C ASP A 142 26.32 -6.88 25.41
N ARG A 143 25.18 -7.02 24.73
CA ARG A 143 25.10 -6.91 23.27
C ARG A 143 25.02 -5.44 22.85
N LYS A 144 25.75 -5.07 21.78
CA LYS A 144 25.60 -3.76 21.13
C LYS A 144 24.16 -3.63 20.63
N ILE A 145 23.44 -2.67 21.20
CA ILE A 145 22.08 -2.33 20.81
C ILE A 145 22.12 -1.65 19.44
N ILE A 146 21.27 -2.09 18.51
CA ILE A 146 21.02 -1.41 17.24
C ILE A 146 19.71 -0.62 17.38
N LYS A 147 19.78 0.70 17.19
CA LYS A 147 18.60 1.57 17.20
C LYS A 147 18.02 1.69 15.79
N ILE A 148 16.74 1.39 15.63
CA ILE A 148 16.01 1.54 14.38
C ILE A 148 15.02 2.70 14.48
N PHE A 149 14.96 3.56 13.46
CA PHE A 149 13.90 4.55 13.31
C PHE A 149 12.98 4.14 12.16
N GLN A 150 11.71 3.93 12.47
CA GLN A 150 10.68 3.59 11.50
C GLN A 150 10.08 4.90 10.94
N ALA A 151 10.40 5.23 9.68
CA ALA A 151 10.07 6.52 9.08
C ALA A 151 8.61 6.65 8.63
N ASP A 152 7.91 5.53 8.40
CA ASP A 152 6.49 5.53 8.10
C ASP A 152 5.67 4.90 9.24
N PRO A 153 4.51 5.47 9.57
CA PRO A 153 3.61 4.90 10.56
C PRO A 153 2.80 3.69 10.03
N GLY A 154 3.09 3.18 8.82
CA GLY A 154 2.15 2.50 7.93
C GLY A 154 1.35 1.34 8.54
N LEU A 155 0.05 1.26 8.19
CA LEU A 155 -0.91 0.30 8.76
C LEU A 155 -0.52 -1.18 8.59
N TYR A 156 0.28 -1.46 7.55
CA TYR A 156 0.68 -2.80 7.11
C TYR A 156 2.16 -3.10 7.35
N SER A 157 2.85 -2.27 8.15
CA SER A 157 4.22 -2.58 8.57
C SER A 157 4.22 -3.65 9.64
N MET A 158 5.15 -4.60 9.55
CA MET A 158 5.45 -5.51 10.68
C MET A 158 5.90 -4.73 11.92
N LEU A 159 6.50 -3.55 11.70
CA LEU A 159 6.88 -2.58 12.72
C LEU A 159 5.76 -1.54 12.97
N ASN A 160 4.56 -1.77 12.42
CA ASN A 160 3.42 -0.96 12.80
C ASN A 160 3.07 -1.29 14.25
N ARG A 161 2.94 -0.29 15.10
CA ARG A 161 2.79 -0.51 16.54
C ARG A 161 1.32 -0.62 16.99
N LEU A 162 0.40 -0.89 16.07
CA LEU A 162 -1.01 -1.09 16.43
C LEU A 162 -1.20 -2.39 17.21
N SER A 163 -1.95 -2.26 18.30
CA SER A 163 -2.04 -3.11 19.49
C SER A 163 -2.66 -4.51 19.28
N SER A 164 -2.39 -5.19 18.18
CA SER A 164 -2.71 -6.61 18.08
C SER A 164 -1.64 -7.44 18.80
N GLY A 165 -2.00 -8.62 19.31
CA GLY A 165 -1.06 -9.53 19.96
C GLY A 165 0.15 -9.88 19.08
N TYR A 166 -0.03 -9.83 17.76
CA TYR A 166 1.00 -10.15 16.77
C TYR A 166 2.20 -9.19 16.84
N GLN A 167 1.97 -7.89 16.76
CA GLN A 167 3.06 -6.91 16.66
C GLN A 167 3.84 -6.81 17.98
N LYS A 168 3.18 -7.00 19.12
CA LYS A 168 3.85 -7.10 20.43
C LYS A 168 4.88 -8.22 20.47
N GLN A 169 4.55 -9.38 19.89
CA GLN A 169 5.48 -10.50 19.79
C GLN A 169 6.67 -10.18 18.88
N VAL A 170 6.45 -9.50 17.74
CA VAL A 170 7.56 -9.02 16.88
C VAL A 170 8.51 -8.10 17.66
N PHE A 171 7.97 -7.08 18.34
CA PHE A 171 8.81 -6.12 19.07
C PHE A 171 9.61 -6.78 20.20
N SER A 172 8.95 -7.62 21.00
CA SER A 172 9.61 -8.40 22.05
C SER A 172 10.76 -9.23 21.47
N ARG A 173 10.52 -9.86 20.31
CA ARG A 173 11.51 -10.71 19.65
C ARG A 173 12.70 -9.93 19.08
N LEU A 174 12.48 -8.74 18.53
CA LEU A 174 13.55 -7.84 18.08
C LEU A 174 14.38 -7.32 19.27
N GLN A 175 13.72 -6.99 20.38
CA GLN A 175 14.38 -6.54 21.61
C GLN A 175 15.23 -7.64 22.27
N GLU A 176 14.76 -8.90 22.30
CA GLU A 176 15.57 -10.07 22.71
C GLU A 176 16.86 -10.21 21.87
N GLN A 177 16.84 -9.67 20.66
CA GLN A 177 17.97 -9.63 19.74
C GLN A 177 18.75 -8.30 19.84
N GLY A 178 18.48 -7.43 20.80
CA GLY A 178 19.21 -6.16 20.94
C GLY A 178 18.94 -5.18 19.80
N ILE A 179 17.74 -5.23 19.22
CA ILE A 179 17.25 -4.25 18.25
C ILE A 179 16.13 -3.47 18.92
N GLU A 180 16.33 -2.16 19.06
CA GLU A 180 15.41 -1.25 19.73
C GLU A 180 14.87 -0.22 18.75
N VAL A 181 13.59 0.12 18.89
CA VAL A 181 12.98 1.14 18.02
C VAL A 181 12.99 2.48 18.74
N THR A 182 13.68 3.46 18.18
CA THR A 182 13.78 4.83 18.71
C THR A 182 12.75 5.76 18.07
N GLU A 183 12.35 6.77 18.82
CA GLU A 183 11.51 7.89 18.38
C GLU A 183 12.35 9.05 17.81
N ASP A 184 13.65 9.06 18.12
CA ASP A 184 14.61 10.06 17.66
C ASP A 184 15.44 9.50 16.49
N GLN A 185 15.15 9.98 15.28
CA GLN A 185 15.88 9.64 14.06
C GLN A 185 17.39 9.94 14.14
N THR A 186 17.82 10.87 14.99
CA THR A 186 19.25 11.21 15.16
C THR A 186 20.01 10.13 15.93
N GLU A 187 19.34 9.38 16.80
CA GLU A 187 19.95 8.28 17.55
C GLU A 187 19.96 6.95 16.80
N ALA A 188 19.25 6.85 15.67
CA ALA A 188 19.11 5.59 14.93
C ALA A 188 20.40 5.17 14.24
N ASP A 189 20.73 3.88 14.25
CA ASP A 189 21.78 3.29 13.40
C ASP A 189 21.26 3.05 11.97
N ILE A 190 19.98 2.75 11.85
CA ILE A 190 19.31 2.45 10.58
C ILE A 190 17.90 3.06 10.54
N ILE A 191 17.54 3.60 9.39
CA ILE A 191 16.20 4.13 9.09
C ILE A 191 15.48 3.13 8.19
N ILE A 192 14.28 2.71 8.61
CA ILE A 192 13.48 1.69 7.94
C ILE A 192 12.18 2.32 7.44
N SER A 193 11.77 1.97 6.21
CA SER A 193 10.46 2.36 5.70
C SER A 193 9.90 1.35 4.69
N GLN A 194 8.59 1.35 4.50
CA GLN A 194 7.91 0.69 3.38
C GLN A 194 7.92 1.52 2.07
N TYR A 195 8.26 2.81 2.15
CA TYR A 195 8.17 3.75 1.04
C TYR A 195 9.55 4.31 0.69
N ILE A 196 10.01 4.03 -0.53
CA ILE A 196 11.32 4.48 -1.01
C ILE A 196 11.46 6.01 -0.96
N VAL A 197 10.40 6.75 -1.28
CA VAL A 197 10.39 8.22 -1.27
C VAL A 197 10.72 8.82 0.10
N LEU A 198 10.32 8.15 1.20
CA LEU A 198 10.71 8.61 2.53
C LEU A 198 12.19 8.36 2.78
N LEU A 199 12.69 7.18 2.42
CA LEU A 199 14.12 6.86 2.53
C LEU A 199 14.99 7.78 1.67
N GLU A 200 14.51 8.22 0.51
CA GLU A 200 15.19 9.24 -0.30
C GLU A 200 15.39 10.55 0.46
N SER A 201 14.34 11.03 1.15
CA SER A 201 14.41 12.26 1.95
C SER A 201 15.46 12.13 3.06
N PHE A 202 15.41 11.01 3.79
CA PHE A 202 16.38 10.72 4.85
C PHE A 202 17.80 10.52 4.28
N ALA A 203 17.96 9.87 3.13
CA ALA A 203 19.21 9.69 2.44
C ALA A 203 19.83 11.03 2.01
N ARG A 204 19.02 11.98 1.52
CA ARG A 204 19.50 13.33 1.19
C ARG A 204 19.93 14.10 2.45
N GLN A 205 19.19 13.96 3.55
CA GLN A 205 19.46 14.63 4.82
C GLN A 205 20.72 14.09 5.52
N TYR A 206 20.76 12.77 5.75
CA TYR A 206 21.77 12.11 6.58
C TYR A 206 22.89 11.46 5.77
N LYS A 207 22.71 11.28 4.46
CA LYS A 207 23.69 10.68 3.56
C LYS A 207 24.18 9.34 4.11
N GLN A 208 25.48 9.08 4.04
CA GLN A 208 26.11 7.84 4.51
C GLN A 208 26.27 7.78 6.05
N GLN A 209 25.85 8.82 6.79
CA GLN A 209 25.90 8.82 8.26
C GLN A 209 24.90 7.83 8.88
N LYS A 210 23.87 7.45 8.12
CA LYS A 210 22.86 6.45 8.50
C LYS A 210 22.81 5.35 7.47
N LYS A 211 22.27 4.20 7.87
CA LYS A 211 21.90 3.11 6.98
C LYS A 211 20.40 3.15 6.68
N TYR A 212 20.00 2.55 5.57
CA TYR A 212 18.60 2.57 5.12
C TYR A 212 18.16 1.19 4.70
N LEU A 213 16.92 0.84 5.08
CA LEU A 213 16.26 -0.41 4.69
C LEU A 213 14.84 -0.12 4.20
N LEU A 214 14.60 -0.39 2.92
CA LEU A 214 13.26 -0.54 2.37
C LEU A 214 12.74 -1.93 2.77
N TYR A 215 11.80 -1.96 3.70
CA TYR A 215 11.16 -3.19 4.17
C TYR A 215 9.69 -3.21 3.73
N THR A 216 9.35 -4.04 2.75
CA THR A 216 8.01 -4.04 2.16
C THR A 216 7.54 -5.43 1.76
N GLU A 217 6.27 -5.73 2.04
CA GLU A 217 5.62 -6.99 1.61
C GLU A 217 5.10 -6.90 0.17
N GLU A 218 5.26 -5.74 -0.47
CA GLU A 218 4.65 -5.48 -1.77
C GLU A 218 5.67 -5.66 -2.91
N PRO A 219 5.25 -6.26 -4.04
CA PRO A 219 6.06 -6.42 -5.25
C PRO A 219 6.49 -5.12 -5.95
N ARG A 220 6.15 -3.95 -5.42
CA ARG A 220 5.91 -2.78 -6.27
C ARG A 220 7.16 -2.02 -6.69
N PHE A 221 8.36 -2.46 -6.31
CA PHE A 221 9.58 -1.63 -6.36
C PHE A 221 10.77 -2.22 -7.10
N ASP A 222 10.77 -3.51 -7.43
CA ASP A 222 12.00 -4.16 -7.90
C ASP A 222 11.80 -4.78 -9.27
N LEU A 223 12.46 -4.22 -10.27
CA LEU A 223 12.37 -4.70 -11.65
C LEU A 223 13.38 -5.81 -11.96
N ASN A 224 14.39 -5.98 -11.11
CA ASN A 224 15.58 -6.78 -11.39
C ASN A 224 15.97 -7.74 -10.24
N PHE A 225 15.18 -7.83 -9.17
CA PHE A 225 15.47 -8.64 -7.99
C PHE A 225 16.73 -8.16 -7.23
N GLU A 226 16.97 -6.85 -7.21
CA GLU A 226 18.14 -6.26 -6.57
C GLU A 226 17.94 -6.09 -5.05
N SER A 227 18.93 -6.51 -4.27
CA SER A 227 18.90 -6.37 -2.81
C SER A 227 19.24 -4.96 -2.32
N LYS A 228 19.59 -4.05 -3.23
CA LYS A 228 20.06 -2.68 -2.95
C LYS A 228 19.72 -1.74 -4.11
N VAL A 229 19.48 -0.47 -3.81
CA VAL A 229 19.38 0.62 -4.79
C VAL A 229 20.28 1.78 -4.39
N ASN A 230 20.90 2.44 -5.36
CA ASN A 230 21.73 3.63 -5.13
C ASN A 230 20.94 4.90 -5.48
N ILE A 231 20.83 5.81 -4.53
CA ILE A 231 20.20 7.12 -4.72
C ILE A 231 21.19 8.19 -4.32
N ASP A 232 21.66 8.97 -5.29
CA ASP A 232 22.61 10.07 -5.09
C ASP A 232 23.88 9.66 -4.31
N GLY A 233 24.40 8.44 -4.54
CA GLY A 233 25.58 7.92 -3.85
C GLY A 233 25.31 7.35 -2.45
N VAL A 234 24.04 7.21 -2.07
CA VAL A 234 23.59 6.56 -0.84
C VAL A 234 22.98 5.20 -1.17
N GLU A 235 23.41 4.17 -0.47
CA GLU A 235 22.90 2.82 -0.63
C GLU A 235 21.68 2.59 0.25
N ILE A 236 20.58 2.17 -0.35
CA ILE A 236 19.36 1.73 0.32
C ILE A 236 19.24 0.22 0.15
N ASN A 237 19.21 -0.51 1.25
CA ASN A 237 19.02 -1.96 1.23
C ASN A 237 17.55 -2.28 1.03
N ILE A 238 17.26 -3.37 0.35
CA ILE A 238 15.91 -3.83 0.05
C ILE A 238 15.70 -5.17 0.73
N MET A 239 14.55 -5.30 1.38
CA MET A 239 14.01 -6.53 1.93
C MET A 239 12.55 -6.59 1.51
N ASN A 240 12.27 -7.38 0.47
CA ASN A 240 10.93 -7.50 -0.12
C ASN A 240 10.62 -8.95 -0.53
N ILE A 241 9.51 -9.14 -1.21
CA ILE A 241 9.06 -10.46 -1.68
C ILE A 241 10.06 -11.14 -2.63
N TYR A 242 10.87 -10.35 -3.33
CA TYR A 242 11.80 -10.80 -4.37
C TYR A 242 13.16 -11.14 -3.81
N THR A 243 13.58 -10.48 -2.73
CA THR A 243 14.78 -10.90 -1.99
C THR A 243 14.56 -12.22 -1.25
N GLY A 244 13.30 -12.64 -1.06
CA GLY A 244 12.95 -13.89 -0.37
C GLY A 244 13.06 -13.80 1.15
N ASP A 245 13.47 -12.64 1.67
CA ASP A 245 13.77 -12.44 3.09
C ASP A 245 12.49 -12.19 3.91
N VAL A 246 11.40 -11.72 3.27
CA VAL A 246 10.20 -11.20 3.94
C VAL A 246 9.13 -12.26 4.22
N PHE A 247 9.09 -13.33 3.43
CA PHE A 247 8.06 -14.37 3.53
C PHE A 247 8.62 -15.67 4.06
N VAL A 248 8.01 -16.16 5.14
CA VAL A 248 8.40 -17.41 5.80
C VAL A 248 7.57 -18.60 5.29
N ASN A 249 6.32 -18.35 4.86
CA ASN A 249 5.42 -19.34 4.30
C ASN A 249 4.27 -18.66 3.51
N ASN A 250 3.41 -19.48 2.90
CA ASN A 250 2.26 -19.03 2.10
C ASN A 250 1.19 -18.26 2.90
N TYR A 251 1.27 -18.18 4.24
CA TYR A 251 0.20 -17.61 5.07
C TYR A 251 0.41 -16.14 5.43
N HIS A 252 1.43 -15.48 4.88
CA HIS A 252 1.78 -14.11 5.26
C HIS A 252 0.61 -13.11 5.08
N LEU A 253 -0.17 -13.22 4.00
CA LEU A 253 -1.35 -12.37 3.76
C LEU A 253 -2.61 -12.80 4.53
N CYS A 254 -2.59 -13.97 5.18
CA CYS A 254 -3.72 -14.49 5.98
C CYS A 254 -3.85 -13.78 7.33
N ILE A 255 -2.73 -13.34 7.90
CA ILE A 255 -2.64 -12.83 9.28
C ILE A 255 -3.28 -11.44 9.41
N TRP A 256 -3.21 -10.64 8.35
CA TRP A 256 -3.81 -9.31 8.29
C TRP A 256 -5.34 -9.33 8.32
N ARG A 257 -5.95 -10.50 8.12
CA ARG A 257 -7.39 -10.68 8.19
C ARG A 257 -7.77 -11.74 9.23
N GLY A 258 -7.21 -11.69 10.44
CA GLY A 258 -7.40 -12.70 11.50
C GLY A 258 -8.84 -13.21 11.72
N ASN A 259 -9.87 -12.41 11.40
CA ASN A 259 -11.27 -12.85 11.44
C ASN A 259 -11.70 -13.79 10.29
N VAL A 260 -11.01 -13.77 9.15
CA VAL A 260 -11.33 -14.60 7.96
C VAL A 260 -11.26 -16.08 8.31
N PHE A 261 -10.25 -16.49 9.06
CA PHE A 261 -10.06 -17.87 9.47
C PHE A 261 -10.66 -18.18 10.85
N SER A 262 -11.56 -17.33 11.35
CA SER A 262 -12.16 -17.53 12.68
C SER A 262 -13.09 -18.75 12.73
N GLN A 263 -13.70 -19.11 11.60
CA GLN A 263 -14.62 -20.24 11.49
C GLN A 263 -14.23 -21.14 10.31
N PRO A 264 -14.36 -22.47 10.44
CA PRO A 264 -14.21 -23.36 9.31
C PRO A 264 -15.37 -23.19 8.32
N LEU A 265 -15.07 -23.35 7.03
CA LEU A 265 -16.06 -23.40 5.96
C LEU A 265 -16.68 -24.80 5.88
N GLN A 266 -17.97 -24.85 5.57
CA GLN A 266 -18.66 -26.10 5.26
C GLN A 266 -18.26 -26.58 3.87
N PHE A 267 -18.17 -27.90 3.70
CA PHE A 267 -17.93 -28.49 2.38
C PHE A 267 -19.12 -28.25 1.46
N PHE A 268 -18.81 -27.99 0.19
CA PHE A 268 -19.79 -27.85 -0.88
C PHE A 268 -20.53 -29.17 -1.10
N THR A 269 -21.87 -29.10 -1.07
CA THR A 269 -22.79 -30.23 -1.20
C THR A 269 -23.52 -30.22 -2.54
N ASP A 270 -24.29 -31.27 -2.83
CA ASP A 270 -25.10 -31.32 -4.07
C ASP A 270 -26.29 -30.34 -4.01
N ASP A 271 -26.79 -30.04 -2.81
CA ASP A 271 -27.88 -29.08 -2.59
C ASP A 271 -27.43 -27.63 -2.85
N ASP A 272 -26.12 -27.35 -2.74
CA ASP A 272 -25.53 -26.05 -3.05
C ASP A 272 -25.49 -25.74 -4.56
N PHE A 273 -25.70 -26.75 -5.42
CA PHE A 273 -25.68 -26.60 -6.88
C PHE A 273 -27.00 -26.08 -7.46
N GLY A 274 -28.04 -25.96 -6.64
CA GLY A 274 -29.34 -25.41 -7.03
C GLY A 274 -29.40 -23.87 -7.10
N ARG A 275 -28.33 -23.16 -6.72
CA ARG A 275 -28.25 -21.70 -6.90
C ARG A 275 -28.01 -21.39 -8.38
N PRO A 276 -28.62 -20.33 -8.96
CA PRO A 276 -28.37 -19.92 -10.34
C PRO A 276 -27.03 -19.17 -10.42
N LYS A 277 -25.94 -19.77 -9.92
CA LYS A 277 -24.62 -19.22 -10.14
C LYS A 277 -24.29 -19.40 -11.62
N HIS A 278 -23.85 -18.34 -12.27
CA HIS A 278 -23.44 -18.45 -13.67
C HIS A 278 -22.13 -19.23 -13.75
N ARG A 279 -21.98 -20.08 -14.80
CA ARG A 279 -20.67 -20.67 -15.18
C ARG A 279 -19.65 -19.63 -15.65
N LYS A 280 -20.01 -18.35 -15.63
CA LYS A 280 -19.11 -17.24 -15.89
C LYS A 280 -18.09 -17.10 -14.77
N ILE A 281 -17.04 -16.36 -15.07
CA ILE A 281 -15.95 -16.03 -14.19
C ILE A 281 -16.12 -14.59 -13.71
N ALA A 282 -16.06 -14.36 -12.41
CA ALA A 282 -15.93 -13.01 -11.86
C ALA A 282 -14.48 -12.56 -11.92
N ALA A 283 -14.24 -11.34 -12.41
CA ALA A 283 -12.93 -10.69 -12.44
C ALA A 283 -13.00 -9.34 -11.70
N LEU A 284 -12.49 -9.32 -10.47
CA LEU A 284 -12.47 -8.12 -9.61
C LEU A 284 -11.15 -7.34 -9.81
N MET A 285 -11.08 -6.44 -10.79
CA MET A 285 -9.83 -5.80 -11.21
C MET A 285 -9.98 -4.46 -11.94
N SER A 286 -8.94 -3.63 -11.89
CA SER A 286 -8.86 -2.36 -12.62
C SER A 286 -7.93 -2.48 -13.84
N LYS A 287 -8.24 -1.79 -14.95
CA LYS A 287 -7.47 -1.81 -16.22
C LYS A 287 -6.13 -1.08 -16.15
N ASN A 288 -6.09 0.03 -15.42
CA ASN A 288 -4.88 0.81 -15.26
C ASN A 288 -4.22 0.42 -13.95
N PRO A 289 -2.92 0.08 -13.98
CA PRO A 289 -2.19 -0.04 -12.75
C PRO A 289 -2.01 1.39 -12.20
N VAL A 290 -1.91 1.58 -10.88
CA VAL A 290 -1.61 2.90 -10.28
C VAL A 290 -0.38 3.49 -11.01
N ALA A 291 -0.39 4.73 -11.47
CA ALA A 291 0.62 5.25 -12.40
C ALA A 291 2.09 4.92 -11.97
N GLY A 292 2.90 4.38 -12.89
CA GLY A 292 4.35 4.14 -12.68
C GLY A 292 4.87 2.70 -12.81
N PHE A 293 4.04 1.70 -13.15
CA PHE A 293 4.52 0.32 -13.23
C PHE A 293 5.24 -0.01 -14.55
N THR A 294 6.39 -0.66 -14.41
CA THR A 294 7.21 -1.24 -15.48
C THR A 294 7.11 -2.77 -15.43
N THR A 295 7.43 -3.44 -16.54
CA THR A 295 7.41 -4.91 -16.61
C THR A 295 8.40 -5.50 -15.60
N LEU A 296 7.88 -6.38 -14.74
CA LEU A 296 8.67 -7.09 -13.75
C LEU A 296 9.37 -8.29 -14.40
N VAL A 297 10.71 -8.34 -14.35
CA VAL A 297 11.50 -9.37 -15.01
C VAL A 297 12.36 -10.13 -14.00
N ARG A 298 12.28 -11.46 -14.02
CA ARG A 298 13.16 -12.35 -13.25
C ARG A 298 13.91 -13.27 -14.22
N GLU A 299 15.24 -13.30 -14.16
CA GLU A 299 16.06 -14.17 -15.02
C GLU A 299 15.72 -14.02 -16.52
N GLY A 300 15.41 -12.80 -16.95
CA GLY A 300 15.01 -12.49 -18.33
C GLY A 300 13.58 -12.89 -18.71
N LYS A 301 12.76 -13.37 -17.76
CA LYS A 301 11.34 -13.71 -17.97
C LYS A 301 10.43 -12.67 -17.33
N SER A 302 9.46 -12.18 -18.10
CA SER A 302 8.37 -11.38 -17.54
C SER A 302 7.53 -12.25 -16.60
N ILE A 303 7.35 -11.78 -15.38
CA ILE A 303 6.43 -12.35 -14.39
C ILE A 303 5.33 -11.34 -14.04
N ASP A 304 5.09 -10.39 -14.94
CA ASP A 304 4.00 -9.41 -14.86
C ASP A 304 2.66 -10.11 -15.15
N LEU A 305 2.08 -10.64 -14.08
CA LEU A 305 0.78 -11.30 -14.12
C LEU A 305 -0.37 -10.29 -14.23
N TYR A 306 -0.13 -9.00 -14.00
CA TYR A 306 -1.16 -7.98 -14.13
C TYR A 306 -1.65 -7.88 -15.57
N ASN A 307 -0.72 -7.78 -16.52
CA ASN A 307 -1.03 -7.73 -17.95
C ASN A 307 -1.71 -9.02 -18.44
N LEU A 308 -1.20 -10.18 -18.00
CA LEU A 308 -1.80 -11.47 -18.34
C LEU A 308 -3.25 -11.57 -17.83
N ARG A 309 -3.49 -11.17 -16.58
CA ARG A 309 -4.84 -11.17 -15.99
C ARG A 309 -5.80 -10.26 -16.75
N ASN A 310 -5.36 -9.08 -17.16
CA ASN A 310 -6.15 -8.16 -17.98
C ASN A 310 -6.47 -8.74 -19.36
N GLN A 311 -5.51 -9.44 -19.99
CA GLN A 311 -5.72 -10.11 -21.27
C GLN A 311 -6.78 -11.22 -21.15
N ILE A 312 -6.68 -12.09 -20.14
CA ILE A 312 -7.66 -13.15 -19.88
C ILE A 312 -9.05 -12.54 -19.66
N ALA A 313 -9.14 -11.50 -18.84
CA ALA A 313 -10.41 -10.85 -18.53
C ALA A 313 -11.05 -10.25 -19.78
N LEU A 314 -10.29 -9.51 -20.60
CA LEU A 314 -10.80 -8.86 -21.81
C LEU A 314 -11.25 -9.87 -22.87
N GLU A 315 -10.45 -10.90 -23.14
CA GLU A 315 -10.82 -11.96 -24.09
C GLU A 315 -12.04 -12.73 -23.59
N GLY A 316 -12.08 -13.06 -22.29
CA GLY A 316 -13.24 -13.70 -21.68
C GLY A 316 -14.50 -12.86 -21.73
N HIS A 317 -14.40 -11.54 -21.55
CA HIS A 317 -15.51 -10.61 -21.70
C HIS A 317 -16.06 -10.62 -23.14
N GLN A 318 -15.17 -10.54 -24.15
CA GLN A 318 -15.56 -10.60 -25.57
C GLN A 318 -16.27 -11.91 -25.93
N LEU A 319 -15.93 -13.01 -25.24
CA LEU A 319 -16.56 -14.33 -25.41
C LEU A 319 -17.81 -14.52 -24.52
N GLY A 320 -18.19 -13.52 -23.71
CA GLY A 320 -19.30 -13.61 -22.77
C GLY A 320 -19.06 -14.59 -21.61
N LYS A 321 -17.79 -14.90 -21.28
CA LYS A 321 -17.36 -15.86 -20.25
C LYS A 321 -16.90 -15.19 -18.96
N VAL A 322 -16.41 -13.95 -19.03
CA VAL A 322 -15.90 -13.20 -17.88
C VAL A 322 -16.71 -11.93 -17.71
N ASP A 323 -17.17 -11.71 -16.48
CA ASP A 323 -17.80 -10.48 -16.06
C ASP A 323 -16.79 -9.67 -15.21
N ILE A 324 -16.53 -8.44 -15.63
CA ILE A 324 -15.46 -7.60 -15.06
C ILE A 324 -16.06 -6.55 -14.13
N TYR A 325 -15.49 -6.44 -12.93
CA TYR A 325 -15.86 -5.45 -11.90
C TYR A 325 -14.63 -4.64 -11.52
N GLY A 326 -14.70 -3.31 -11.61
CA GLY A 326 -13.59 -2.41 -11.26
C GLY A 326 -13.42 -1.25 -12.24
N ASN A 327 -12.31 -0.50 -12.11
CA ASN A 327 -12.14 0.81 -12.75
C ASN A 327 -11.18 0.84 -13.92
N GLY A 328 -11.29 1.90 -14.73
CA GLY A 328 -10.36 2.21 -15.82
C GLY A 328 -10.63 1.46 -17.13
N TRP A 329 -11.66 0.64 -17.18
CA TRP A 329 -12.08 -0.06 -18.40
C TRP A 329 -12.92 0.85 -19.31
N GLU A 330 -13.03 0.48 -20.59
CA GLU A 330 -13.87 1.20 -21.55
C GLU A 330 -15.37 1.02 -21.21
N ILE A 331 -16.18 1.99 -21.62
CA ILE A 331 -17.63 1.97 -21.39
C ILE A 331 -18.23 0.68 -21.97
N GLY A 332 -18.98 -0.05 -21.15
CA GLY A 332 -19.63 -1.32 -21.54
C GLY A 332 -18.83 -2.58 -21.21
N ILE A 333 -17.58 -2.46 -20.75
CA ILE A 333 -16.77 -3.62 -20.33
C ILE A 333 -17.06 -4.00 -18.87
N THR A 334 -17.12 -3.02 -17.97
CA THR A 334 -17.35 -3.26 -16.54
C THR A 334 -18.83 -3.28 -16.20
N ILE A 335 -19.23 -4.21 -15.33
CA ILE A 335 -20.59 -4.25 -14.78
C ILE A 335 -20.80 -3.09 -13.81
N GLU A 336 -19.86 -2.90 -12.88
CA GLU A 336 -19.87 -1.78 -11.94
C GLU A 336 -18.44 -1.48 -11.46
N ASN A 337 -18.26 -0.26 -10.93
CA ASN A 337 -17.08 0.06 -10.13
C ASN A 337 -17.21 -0.62 -8.77
N SER A 338 -16.47 -1.71 -8.62
CA SER A 338 -16.46 -2.52 -7.40
C SER A 338 -15.95 -1.75 -6.18
N ARG A 339 -15.20 -0.66 -6.36
CA ARG A 339 -14.54 0.10 -5.27
C ARG A 339 -15.39 1.25 -4.72
N ASP A 340 -16.62 1.43 -5.19
CA ASP A 340 -17.54 2.43 -4.62
C ASP A 340 -18.25 1.84 -3.40
N GLY A 341 -18.14 2.50 -2.23
CA GLY A 341 -18.79 2.07 -0.98
C GLY A 341 -17.97 1.06 -0.15
N ASP A 342 -18.66 0.20 0.62
CA ASP A 342 -18.01 -0.86 1.41
C ASP A 342 -17.56 -2.02 0.52
N TRP A 343 -16.35 -1.88 -0.02
CA TRP A 343 -15.72 -2.88 -0.87
C TRP A 343 -15.62 -4.26 -0.23
N THR A 344 -15.44 -4.32 1.10
CA THR A 344 -15.19 -5.59 1.80
C THR A 344 -16.43 -6.48 1.72
N THR A 345 -17.60 -5.90 1.99
CA THR A 345 -18.89 -6.61 1.91
C THR A 345 -19.29 -6.85 0.46
N ARG A 346 -19.23 -5.81 -0.39
CA ARG A 346 -19.70 -5.87 -1.79
C ARG A 346 -19.01 -6.95 -2.61
N LYS A 347 -17.71 -7.18 -2.37
CA LYS A 347 -16.95 -8.25 -3.01
C LYS A 347 -17.59 -9.62 -2.80
N PHE A 348 -17.98 -9.99 -1.58
CA PHE A 348 -18.58 -11.29 -1.31
C PHE A 348 -20.00 -11.40 -1.88
N GLU A 349 -20.73 -10.27 -1.93
CA GLU A 349 -22.03 -10.21 -2.60
C GLU A 349 -21.94 -10.45 -4.11
N ILE A 350 -20.83 -10.08 -4.75
CA ILE A 350 -20.59 -10.40 -6.16
C ILE A 350 -20.25 -11.89 -6.29
N LEU A 351 -19.29 -12.39 -5.52
CA LEU A 351 -18.76 -13.75 -5.68
C LEU A 351 -19.78 -14.86 -5.41
N GLN A 352 -20.80 -14.61 -4.58
CA GLN A 352 -21.89 -15.56 -4.37
C GLN A 352 -22.68 -15.91 -5.64
N ASP A 353 -22.61 -15.10 -6.71
CA ASP A 353 -23.33 -15.33 -7.97
C ASP A 353 -22.48 -16.06 -9.04
N TYR A 354 -21.22 -16.37 -8.74
CA TYR A 354 -20.28 -16.97 -9.69
C TYR A 354 -19.74 -18.32 -9.20
N HIS A 355 -19.45 -19.19 -10.15
CA HIS A 355 -18.74 -20.44 -9.89
C HIS A 355 -17.23 -20.27 -9.89
N PHE A 356 -16.69 -19.30 -10.63
CA PHE A 356 -15.25 -19.14 -10.81
C PHE A 356 -14.83 -17.70 -10.53
N ASN A 357 -13.64 -17.53 -9.98
CA ASN A 357 -13.05 -16.21 -9.74
C ASN A 357 -11.61 -16.17 -10.28
N LEU A 358 -11.33 -15.18 -11.14
CA LEU A 358 -9.99 -14.88 -11.63
C LEU A 358 -9.22 -14.08 -10.58
N CYS A 359 -8.42 -14.78 -9.77
CA CYS A 359 -8.01 -14.30 -8.45
C CYS A 359 -6.50 -14.38 -8.17
N PHE A 360 -5.64 -14.49 -9.18
CA PHE A 360 -4.20 -14.33 -8.98
C PHE A 360 -3.78 -12.86 -8.97
N GLU A 361 -2.62 -12.57 -8.37
CA GLU A 361 -2.12 -11.22 -8.19
C GLU A 361 -1.11 -10.82 -9.27
N ASN A 362 -0.58 -9.59 -9.20
CA ASN A 362 0.27 -9.00 -10.24
C ASN A 362 1.65 -9.68 -10.36
N THR A 363 2.01 -10.56 -9.44
CA THR A 363 3.32 -11.18 -9.34
C THR A 363 3.22 -12.62 -8.85
N ILE A 364 4.28 -13.38 -9.06
CA ILE A 364 4.52 -14.69 -8.48
C ILE A 364 5.88 -14.69 -7.78
N ALA A 365 5.93 -15.25 -6.57
CA ALA A 365 7.15 -15.45 -5.79
C ALA A 365 7.00 -16.67 -4.86
N PRO A 366 8.11 -17.31 -4.44
CA PRO A 366 8.07 -18.27 -3.35
C PRO A 366 7.38 -17.66 -2.12
N TYR A 367 6.53 -18.46 -1.47
CA TYR A 367 5.75 -18.11 -0.29
C TYR A 367 4.70 -17.00 -0.50
N TYR A 368 4.51 -16.55 -1.75
CA TYR A 368 3.50 -15.55 -2.07
C TYR A 368 2.16 -16.17 -2.46
N CYS A 369 1.20 -16.13 -1.53
CA CYS A 369 -0.20 -16.50 -1.76
C CYS A 369 -1.08 -15.27 -1.47
N THR A 370 -1.75 -14.72 -2.49
CA THR A 370 -2.59 -13.52 -2.30
C THR A 370 -3.87 -13.84 -1.53
N GLU A 371 -4.36 -12.86 -0.77
CA GLU A 371 -5.66 -12.86 -0.13
C GLU A 371 -6.84 -13.18 -1.06
N LYS A 372 -6.67 -12.96 -2.38
CA LYS A 372 -7.72 -13.15 -3.39
C LYS A 372 -8.12 -14.61 -3.57
N ILE A 373 -7.20 -15.57 -3.40
CA ILE A 373 -7.56 -17.00 -3.47
C ILE A 373 -8.47 -17.37 -2.30
N TRP A 374 -8.22 -16.83 -1.12
CA TRP A 374 -9.07 -17.05 0.06
C TRP A 374 -10.44 -16.39 -0.12
N ASP A 375 -10.48 -15.16 -0.66
CA ASP A 375 -11.73 -14.46 -0.98
C ASP A 375 -12.59 -15.26 -1.97
N ALA A 376 -11.98 -15.89 -2.98
CA ALA A 376 -12.67 -16.78 -3.92
C ALA A 376 -13.30 -17.98 -3.20
N ILE A 377 -12.53 -18.66 -2.34
CA ILE A 377 -13.00 -19.86 -1.61
C ILE A 377 -14.16 -19.49 -0.67
N ILE A 378 -14.04 -18.39 0.07
CA ILE A 378 -15.08 -17.89 0.98
C ILE A 378 -16.35 -17.51 0.20
N GLY A 379 -16.21 -16.91 -0.99
CA GLY A 379 -17.31 -16.61 -1.90
C GLY A 379 -17.95 -17.86 -2.54
N GLY A 380 -17.40 -19.05 -2.28
CA GLY A 380 -17.85 -20.30 -2.88
C GLY A 380 -17.58 -20.38 -4.38
N CYS A 381 -16.49 -19.75 -4.83
CA CYS A 381 -15.96 -19.83 -6.18
C CYS A 381 -14.77 -20.79 -6.23
N LEU A 382 -14.68 -21.61 -7.27
CA LEU A 382 -13.45 -22.30 -7.61
C LEU A 382 -12.40 -21.27 -8.10
N PRO A 383 -11.22 -21.19 -7.45
CA PRO A 383 -10.23 -20.20 -7.82
C PRO A 383 -9.59 -20.49 -9.19
N ILE A 384 -9.40 -19.45 -9.99
CA ILE A 384 -8.48 -19.41 -11.13
C ILE A 384 -7.27 -18.60 -10.68
N TYR A 385 -6.18 -19.30 -10.43
CA TYR A 385 -4.96 -18.75 -9.84
C TYR A 385 -3.79 -18.87 -10.83
N TYR A 386 -2.61 -18.35 -10.47
CA TYR A 386 -1.37 -18.54 -11.20
C TYR A 386 -0.32 -19.03 -10.21
N GLY A 387 -0.21 -20.35 -10.08
CA GLY A 387 0.72 -21.02 -9.18
C GLY A 387 2.09 -21.15 -9.83
N GLY A 388 2.17 -21.47 -11.12
CA GLY A 388 3.43 -21.58 -11.85
C GLY A 388 4.42 -22.59 -11.25
N LYS A 389 5.62 -22.68 -11.82
CA LYS A 389 6.68 -23.57 -11.33
C LYS A 389 7.40 -23.05 -10.09
N ASP A 390 7.44 -21.73 -9.89
CA ASP A 390 8.29 -21.07 -8.90
C ASP A 390 7.53 -20.66 -7.62
N ALA A 391 6.20 -20.84 -7.56
CA ALA A 391 5.47 -20.62 -6.31
C ALA A 391 5.40 -21.87 -5.45
N THR A 392 5.37 -21.65 -4.15
CA THR A 392 5.25 -22.71 -3.14
C THR A 392 3.81 -22.98 -2.74
N ILE A 393 2.81 -22.43 -3.45
CA ILE A 393 1.39 -22.60 -3.12
C ILE A 393 0.98 -24.08 -3.02
N TYR A 394 1.63 -24.95 -3.81
CA TYR A 394 1.42 -26.40 -3.82
C TYR A 394 2.01 -27.15 -2.62
N GLN A 395 2.74 -26.47 -1.73
CA GLN A 395 3.06 -27.03 -0.41
C GLN A 395 1.81 -27.14 0.46
N ASP A 396 0.80 -26.31 0.19
CA ASP A 396 -0.44 -26.25 0.94
C ASP A 396 -1.65 -26.79 0.18
N PHE A 397 -1.76 -26.40 -1.07
CA PHE A 397 -2.88 -26.78 -1.93
C PHE A 397 -2.54 -28.05 -2.72
N PRO A 398 -3.42 -29.05 -2.75
CA PRO A 398 -3.32 -30.13 -3.72
C PRO A 398 -3.28 -29.58 -5.15
N ARG A 399 -2.46 -30.18 -6.03
CA ARG A 399 -2.32 -29.70 -7.44
C ARG A 399 -3.62 -29.67 -8.22
N ASN A 400 -4.58 -30.51 -7.88
CA ASN A 400 -5.89 -30.58 -8.50
C ASN A 400 -6.96 -29.72 -7.77
N SER A 401 -6.60 -28.87 -6.81
CA SER A 401 -7.60 -28.14 -6.00
C SER A 401 -8.18 -26.91 -6.69
N PHE A 402 -7.35 -26.06 -7.30
CA PHE A 402 -7.80 -24.88 -8.07
C PHE A 402 -7.41 -25.01 -9.55
N LEU A 403 -7.80 -24.04 -10.38
CA LEU A 403 -7.35 -23.96 -11.77
C LEU A 403 -6.08 -23.10 -11.84
N ASP A 404 -4.93 -23.72 -12.09
CA ASP A 404 -3.69 -22.97 -12.32
C ASP A 404 -3.62 -22.54 -13.77
N TYR A 405 -3.68 -21.23 -13.99
CA TYR A 405 -3.60 -20.67 -15.33
C TYR A 405 -2.26 -21.00 -16.02
N SER A 406 -1.19 -21.28 -15.27
CA SER A 406 0.09 -21.67 -15.89
C SER A 406 0.04 -22.99 -16.66
N ASP A 407 -1.03 -23.78 -16.50
CA ASP A 407 -1.25 -25.03 -17.24
C ASP A 407 -1.91 -24.79 -18.62
N PHE A 408 -2.24 -23.54 -18.97
CA PHE A 408 -2.90 -23.17 -20.22
C PHE A 408 -2.02 -22.25 -21.06
N GLU A 409 -1.96 -22.48 -22.37
CA GLU A 409 -1.19 -21.61 -23.29
C GLU A 409 -1.99 -20.35 -23.65
N HIS A 410 -3.32 -20.47 -23.72
CA HIS A 410 -4.23 -19.41 -24.18
C HIS A 410 -5.51 -19.32 -23.33
N PRO A 411 -6.10 -18.10 -23.15
CA PRO A 411 -7.31 -17.93 -22.37
C PRO A 411 -8.49 -18.80 -22.84
N ARG A 412 -8.58 -19.07 -24.14
CA ARG A 412 -9.63 -19.94 -24.70
C ARG A 412 -9.59 -21.36 -24.19
N GLU A 413 -8.40 -21.90 -23.92
CA GLU A 413 -8.25 -23.26 -23.39
C GLU A 413 -8.81 -23.33 -21.96
N LEU A 414 -8.52 -22.32 -21.14
CA LEU A 414 -9.13 -22.18 -19.81
C LEU A 414 -10.66 -22.15 -19.90
N PHE A 415 -11.21 -21.32 -20.81
CA PHE A 415 -12.67 -21.20 -20.94
C PHE A 415 -13.30 -22.50 -21.44
N GLN A 416 -12.69 -23.17 -22.43
CA GLN A 416 -13.15 -24.47 -22.91
C GLN A 416 -13.06 -25.54 -21.81
N TYR A 417 -12.03 -25.50 -20.98
CA TYR A 417 -11.90 -26.40 -19.83
C TYR A 417 -13.04 -26.19 -18.83
N ILE A 418 -13.33 -24.94 -18.48
CA ILE A 418 -14.43 -24.57 -17.57
C ILE A 418 -15.79 -25.00 -18.12
N GLU A 419 -16.03 -24.84 -19.42
CA GLU A 419 -17.27 -25.28 -20.05
C GLU A 419 -17.47 -26.80 -19.99
N ASN A 420 -16.40 -27.56 -20.18
CA ASN A 420 -16.43 -29.01 -20.16
C ASN A 420 -16.33 -29.61 -18.75
N MET A 421 -16.04 -28.79 -17.73
CA MET A 421 -15.94 -29.24 -16.35
C MET A 421 -17.27 -29.82 -15.87
N THR A 422 -17.21 -31.05 -15.35
CA THR A 422 -18.37 -31.69 -14.75
C THR A 422 -18.66 -31.08 -13.38
N PHE A 423 -19.91 -31.16 -12.93
CA PHE A 423 -20.25 -30.75 -11.58
C PHE A 423 -19.46 -31.52 -10.52
N LEU A 424 -19.29 -32.84 -10.71
CA LEU A 424 -18.53 -33.68 -9.79
C LEU A 424 -17.08 -33.20 -9.64
N GLU A 425 -16.43 -32.87 -10.75
CA GLU A 425 -15.09 -32.31 -10.74
C GLU A 425 -15.07 -30.96 -10.01
N TYR A 426 -15.96 -30.02 -10.36
CA TYR A 426 -16.06 -28.73 -9.68
C TYR A 426 -16.16 -28.88 -8.16
N LYS A 427 -17.09 -29.73 -7.70
CA LYS A 427 -17.33 -30.01 -6.28
C LYS A 427 -16.08 -30.58 -5.61
N GLN A 428 -15.42 -31.56 -6.23
CA GLN A 428 -14.21 -32.17 -5.70
C GLN A 428 -13.09 -31.13 -5.54
N ARG A 429 -12.85 -30.33 -6.58
CA ARG A 429 -11.83 -29.28 -6.59
C ARG A 429 -12.09 -28.23 -5.52
N LEU A 430 -13.29 -27.67 -5.48
CA LEU A 430 -13.67 -26.67 -4.48
C LEU A 430 -13.58 -27.21 -3.05
N ASN A 431 -13.95 -28.48 -2.82
CA ASN A 431 -13.81 -29.09 -1.50
C ASN A 431 -12.35 -29.28 -1.08
N LEU A 432 -11.42 -29.54 -2.00
CA LEU A 432 -9.98 -29.53 -1.69
C LEU A 432 -9.48 -28.13 -1.31
N CYS A 433 -10.00 -27.08 -1.94
CA CYS A 433 -9.73 -25.70 -1.54
C CYS A 433 -10.28 -25.40 -0.14
N ILE A 434 -11.51 -25.82 0.17
CA ILE A 434 -12.15 -25.66 1.49
C ILE A 434 -11.38 -26.43 2.57
N GLU A 435 -10.95 -27.65 2.28
CA GLU A 435 -10.10 -28.44 3.18
C GLU A 435 -8.79 -27.71 3.48
N THR A 436 -8.13 -27.18 2.45
CA THR A 436 -6.92 -26.37 2.61
C THR A 436 -7.18 -25.14 3.46
N PHE A 437 -8.27 -24.40 3.19
CA PHE A 437 -8.68 -23.24 3.99
C PHE A 437 -8.88 -23.60 5.47
N ASN A 438 -9.60 -24.69 5.76
CA ASN A 438 -9.88 -25.13 7.12
C ASN A 438 -8.62 -25.55 7.86
N ARG A 439 -7.73 -26.30 7.20
CA ARG A 439 -6.42 -26.70 7.73
C ARG A 439 -5.53 -25.50 8.02
N VAL A 440 -5.43 -24.55 7.10
CA VAL A 440 -4.67 -23.31 7.30
C VAL A 440 -5.27 -22.49 8.44
N GLY A 441 -6.59 -22.40 8.52
CA GLY A 441 -7.25 -21.71 9.63
C GLY A 441 -6.97 -22.36 10.99
N GLU A 442 -6.88 -23.68 11.06
CA GLU A 442 -6.45 -24.38 12.27
C GLU A 442 -4.99 -24.06 12.65
N ILE A 443 -4.07 -24.08 11.68
CA ILE A 443 -2.67 -23.69 11.88
C ILE A 443 -2.60 -22.27 12.44
N LEU A 444 -3.31 -21.32 11.83
CA LEU A 444 -3.28 -19.91 12.23
C LEU A 444 -3.92 -19.66 13.61
N ARG A 445 -4.89 -20.48 14.02
CA ARG A 445 -5.49 -20.40 15.37
C ARG A 445 -4.61 -21.04 16.44
N ASN A 446 -3.77 -22.01 16.07
CA ASN A 446 -3.01 -22.83 17.00
C ASN A 446 -1.51 -22.49 17.12
N HIS A 447 -0.96 -21.58 16.28
CA HIS A 447 0.48 -21.31 16.25
C HIS A 447 0.90 -19.86 16.54
N ASP A 448 1.83 -19.72 17.50
CA ASP A 448 2.71 -18.56 17.74
C ASP A 448 4.00 -18.56 16.88
N PHE A 449 4.14 -19.45 15.88
CA PHE A 449 5.44 -19.77 15.27
C PHE A 449 5.89 -18.87 14.11
N TYR A 450 4.96 -18.22 13.41
CA TYR A 450 5.29 -17.41 12.23
C TYR A 450 5.95 -16.07 12.61
N ILE A 451 5.51 -15.49 13.72
CA ILE A 451 5.90 -14.16 14.16
C ILE A 451 7.38 -14.12 14.56
N PRO A 452 7.88 -15.11 15.35
CA PRO A 452 9.29 -15.16 15.72
C PRO A 452 10.21 -15.29 14.51
N GLN A 453 9.94 -16.20 13.57
CA GLN A 453 10.81 -16.40 12.42
C GLN A 453 10.93 -15.16 11.54
N ARG A 454 9.83 -14.41 11.39
CA ARG A 454 9.83 -13.15 10.64
C ARG A 454 10.63 -12.05 11.31
N ALA A 455 10.46 -11.92 12.62
CA ALA A 455 11.27 -10.99 13.41
C ALA A 455 12.75 -11.36 13.37
N ASP A 456 13.07 -12.67 13.39
CA ASP A 456 14.43 -13.19 13.28
C ASP A 456 15.05 -12.84 11.90
N ASN A 457 14.34 -13.06 10.79
CA ASN A 457 14.81 -12.67 9.46
C ASN A 457 15.07 -11.15 9.35
N LEU A 458 14.16 -10.33 9.89
CA LEU A 458 14.33 -8.88 9.91
C LEU A 458 15.55 -8.47 10.75
N ALA A 459 15.74 -9.11 11.91
CA ALA A 459 16.89 -8.86 12.77
C ALA A 459 18.22 -9.21 12.09
N GLU A 460 18.29 -10.37 11.41
CA GLU A 460 19.44 -10.77 10.62
C GLU A 460 19.74 -9.77 9.51
N LYS A 461 18.71 -9.32 8.78
CA LYS A 461 18.85 -8.31 7.73
C LYS A 461 19.40 -7.00 8.30
N ILE A 462 18.83 -6.49 9.39
CA ILE A 462 19.29 -5.26 10.05
C ILE A 462 20.77 -5.38 10.45
N ARG A 463 21.19 -6.50 11.04
CA ARG A 463 22.59 -6.70 11.42
C ARG A 463 23.52 -6.70 10.22
N SER A 464 23.14 -7.36 9.13
CA SER A 464 23.95 -7.41 7.89
C SER A 464 24.17 -6.05 7.23
N ILE A 465 23.35 -5.06 7.58
CA ILE A 465 23.43 -3.69 7.06
C ILE A 465 24.29 -2.81 7.98
N VAL A 466 24.18 -3.03 9.28
CA VAL A 466 24.82 -2.20 10.32
C VAL A 466 26.28 -2.63 10.57
N PHE A 467 26.56 -3.93 10.53
CA PHE A 467 27.90 -4.51 10.65
C PHE A 467 28.41 -4.97 9.30
#